data_AF-A0A2E5VX64-F1
#
_entry.id   AF-A0A2E5VX64-F1
#
_cell.length_a   1.000
_cell.length_b   1.000
_cell.length_c   1.000
_cell.angle_alpha   90.00
_cell.angle_beta   90.00
_cell.angle_gamma   90.00
#
_symmetry.space_group_name_H-M   'P 1'
#
loop_
_entity.id
_entity.type
_entity.pdbx_description
1 polymer ?
#
loop_
_entity_poly.entity_id
_entity_poly.type
_entity_poly.pdbx_seq_one_letter_code
_entity_poly.pdbx_strand_id
1 'polypeptide(L)'
;MNKKEKILNIYSKLLKQEDYPNISKIVALFDFWLDLYFLASKYKKSLPRDCLDLYVALSKENYTYKPITQFQNQKTSLFKRCIKFLLYFIPIPYAVLIGGKRIKLDEFIHLITIQKLNQKKVKNNKILKVKFLNEIEPLFGQLDFVKFKLVLSDCFFINPYKIFLFPNQVYGAPLAFLRANSVGLLFVKNISLKFSGIQHGGCTMEYKSNRFDILDAAISNEMLHWGFGDKNIEQNRFKKNKTNFNKINKIYLVESLKPFFILNKFFKGSDVIFREAEIKRGEVFINQNIGLLKHPRSKEKTYKNFSYSNQIDQLLLKTKKSSLFILDTPCQTFLYKAVFENLPFILFLNIEWNQWYTEKYLRFMDFLKSVDILFYWHEQENFLDIINQNSNNFKRLNNNDIQEYLSKLY
;
A
#
# COMPACT_ATOMS: atom_id res chain seq x y z
N MET A 1 -10.61 11.90 26.42
CA MET A 1 -9.63 10.89 25.94
C MET A 1 -10.37 9.65 25.44
N ASN A 2 -10.26 9.32 24.15
CA ASN A 2 -10.92 8.15 23.53
C ASN A 2 -10.35 6.85 24.13
N LYS A 3 -11.13 5.76 24.22
CA LYS A 3 -10.69 4.44 24.71
C LYS A 3 -9.39 3.97 24.06
N LYS A 4 -9.25 4.12 22.73
CA LYS A 4 -8.04 3.76 21.98
C LYS A 4 -6.80 4.50 22.51
N GLU A 5 -6.94 5.80 22.74
CA GLU A 5 -5.88 6.68 23.22
C GLU A 5 -5.44 6.32 24.65
N LYS A 6 -6.39 5.97 25.53
CA LYS A 6 -6.10 5.42 26.87
C LYS A 6 -5.25 4.15 26.80
N ILE A 7 -5.64 3.20 25.94
CA ILE A 7 -4.90 1.93 25.75
C ILE A 7 -3.48 2.21 25.24
N LEU A 8 -3.34 3.10 24.25
CA LEU A 8 -2.05 3.46 23.68
C LEU A 8 -1.12 4.11 24.71
N ASN A 9 -1.66 5.00 25.55
CA ASN A 9 -0.91 5.68 26.61
C ASN A 9 -0.42 4.69 27.67
N ILE A 10 -1.26 3.74 28.09
CA ILE A 10 -0.87 2.66 29.01
C ILE A 10 0.26 1.84 28.38
N TYR A 11 0.09 1.40 27.13
CA TYR A 11 1.11 0.62 26.43
C TYR A 11 2.44 1.36 26.31
N SER A 12 2.42 2.63 25.88
CA SER A 12 3.62 3.47 25.77
C SER A 12 4.32 3.67 27.13
N LYS A 13 3.55 3.93 28.19
CA LYS A 13 4.08 4.08 29.55
C LYS A 13 4.78 2.81 30.01
N LEU A 14 4.17 1.64 29.80
CA LEU A 14 4.74 0.35 30.18
C LEU A 14 6.03 0.04 29.43
N LEU A 15 6.08 0.29 28.11
CA LEU A 15 7.30 0.12 27.33
C LEU A 15 8.44 1.03 27.81
N LYS A 16 8.13 2.27 28.21
CA LYS A 16 9.12 3.23 28.75
C LYS A 16 9.67 2.77 30.10
N GLN A 17 8.81 2.27 30.99
CA GLN A 17 9.22 1.76 32.30
C GLN A 17 10.19 0.59 32.21
N GLU A 18 10.03 -0.26 31.19
CA GLU A 18 10.85 -1.46 30.96
C GLU A 18 12.04 -1.22 30.00
N ASP A 19 12.33 0.05 29.67
CA ASP A 19 13.45 0.44 28.78
C ASP A 19 13.47 -0.33 27.44
N TYR A 20 12.32 -0.35 26.76
CA TYR A 20 12.22 -0.94 25.43
C TYR A 20 12.89 -0.05 24.37
N PRO A 21 13.56 -0.63 23.35
CA PRO A 21 14.11 0.14 22.24
C PRO A 21 12.99 0.57 21.27
N ASN A 22 13.25 1.59 20.46
CA ASN A 22 12.38 2.03 19.35
C ASN A 22 10.89 2.25 19.73
N ILE A 23 10.62 2.71 20.95
CA ILE A 23 9.26 2.80 21.53
C ILE A 23 8.29 3.52 20.59
N SER A 24 8.69 4.65 19.99
CA SER A 24 7.82 5.41 19.08
C SER A 24 7.31 4.57 17.91
N LYS A 25 8.18 3.76 17.30
CA LYS A 25 7.83 2.88 16.18
C LYS A 25 6.94 1.71 16.62
N ILE A 26 7.23 1.12 17.79
CA ILE A 26 6.40 0.04 18.37
C ILE A 26 4.98 0.56 18.66
N VAL A 27 4.89 1.74 19.29
CA VAL A 27 3.63 2.39 19.62
C VAL A 27 2.85 2.76 18.35
N ALA A 28 3.52 3.29 17.32
CA ALA A 28 2.88 3.60 16.03
C ALA A 28 2.28 2.36 15.35
N LEU A 29 3.01 1.23 15.34
CA LEU A 29 2.50 -0.04 14.81
C LEU A 29 1.29 -0.54 15.61
N PHE A 30 1.36 -0.45 16.93
CA PHE A 30 0.26 -0.85 17.82
C PHE A 30 -0.96 0.04 17.65
N ASP A 31 -0.79 1.35 17.46
CA ASP A 31 -1.88 2.29 17.20
C ASP A 31 -2.65 1.92 15.91
N PHE A 32 -1.92 1.62 14.83
CA PHE A 32 -2.52 1.16 13.58
C PHE A 32 -3.23 -0.19 13.74
N TRP A 33 -2.65 -1.12 14.51
CA TRP A 33 -3.28 -2.39 14.84
C TRP A 33 -4.59 -2.19 15.62
N LEU A 34 -4.61 -1.26 16.57
CA LEU A 34 -5.82 -0.91 17.32
C LEU A 34 -6.91 -0.33 16.41
N ASP A 35 -6.55 0.49 15.41
CA ASP A 35 -7.52 0.97 14.42
C ASP A 35 -8.20 -0.18 13.69
N LEU A 36 -7.42 -1.16 13.23
CA LEU A 36 -7.96 -2.36 12.58
C LEU A 36 -8.85 -3.17 13.51
N TYR A 37 -8.42 -3.37 14.76
CA TYR A 37 -9.19 -4.11 15.77
C TYR A 37 -10.53 -3.43 16.08
N PHE A 38 -10.52 -2.13 16.38
CA PHE A 38 -11.74 -1.39 16.72
C PHE A 38 -12.67 -1.29 15.53
N LEU A 39 -12.13 -1.15 14.32
CA LEU A 39 -12.92 -1.16 13.11
C LEU A 39 -13.59 -2.52 12.91
N ALA A 40 -12.84 -3.62 12.95
CA ALA A 40 -13.39 -4.96 12.84
C ALA A 40 -14.46 -5.24 13.91
N SER A 41 -14.19 -4.84 15.15
CA SER A 41 -15.12 -5.00 16.28
C SER A 41 -16.43 -4.23 16.07
N LYS A 42 -16.35 -2.95 15.67
CA LYS A 42 -17.52 -2.11 15.35
C LYS A 42 -18.41 -2.74 14.28
N TYR A 43 -17.81 -3.38 13.29
CA TYR A 43 -18.52 -4.02 12.17
C TYR A 43 -18.70 -5.53 12.35
N LYS A 44 -18.51 -6.06 13.57
CA LYS A 44 -18.72 -7.47 13.94
C LYS A 44 -17.98 -8.46 13.02
N LYS A 45 -16.81 -8.08 12.51
CA LYS A 45 -15.95 -8.98 11.71
C LYS A 45 -15.30 -10.02 12.61
N SER A 46 -15.22 -11.26 12.13
CA SER A 46 -14.48 -12.32 12.82
C SER A 46 -12.99 -12.01 12.82
N LEU A 47 -12.35 -12.18 13.98
CA LEU A 47 -10.94 -11.90 14.18
C LEU A 47 -10.19 -13.16 14.63
N PRO A 48 -9.06 -13.51 13.99
CA PRO A 48 -8.23 -14.62 14.43
C PRO A 48 -7.58 -14.32 15.78
N ARG A 49 -7.33 -15.38 16.56
CA ARG A 49 -6.61 -15.31 17.83
C ARG A 49 -5.12 -15.00 17.58
N ASP A 50 -4.49 -14.28 18.51
CA ASP A 50 -3.06 -13.94 18.48
C ASP A 50 -2.57 -13.48 17.09
N CYS A 51 -3.22 -12.46 16.54
CA CYS A 51 -3.00 -12.06 15.16
C CYS A 51 -2.34 -10.69 15.05
N LEU A 52 -1.08 -10.67 14.62
CA LEU A 52 -0.36 -9.43 14.33
C LEU A 52 -0.86 -8.79 13.02
N ASP A 53 -0.99 -9.56 11.95
CA ASP A 53 -1.39 -9.05 10.63
C ASP A 53 -2.92 -9.03 10.45
N LEU A 54 -3.59 -8.20 11.26
CA LEU A 54 -5.04 -7.97 11.12
C LEU A 54 -5.39 -7.40 9.74
N TYR A 55 -4.48 -6.64 9.14
CA TYR A 55 -4.68 -6.06 7.81
C TYR A 55 -4.89 -7.16 6.77
N VAL A 56 -3.97 -8.11 6.67
CA VAL A 56 -4.11 -9.25 5.75
C VAL A 56 -5.31 -10.12 6.13
N ALA A 57 -5.55 -10.37 7.43
CA ALA A 57 -6.70 -11.16 7.86
C ALA A 57 -8.04 -10.57 7.37
N LEU A 58 -8.19 -9.24 7.42
CA LEU A 58 -9.40 -8.52 7.02
C LEU A 58 -9.45 -8.21 5.51
N SER A 59 -8.35 -8.41 4.78
CA SER A 59 -8.26 -8.15 3.32
C SER A 59 -8.70 -9.34 2.44
N LYS A 60 -8.85 -10.54 3.01
CA LYS A 60 -9.03 -11.81 2.27
C LYS A 60 -10.34 -11.89 1.47
N GLU A 61 -11.31 -11.02 1.71
CA GLU A 61 -12.62 -11.06 1.04
C GLU A 61 -12.53 -10.79 -0.48
N ASN A 62 -11.60 -9.95 -0.97
CA ASN A 62 -11.62 -9.49 -2.38
C ASN A 62 -10.37 -9.81 -3.23
N TYR A 63 -9.26 -10.31 -2.64
CA TYR A 63 -8.00 -10.46 -3.37
C TYR A 63 -7.50 -11.91 -3.37
N THR A 64 -6.93 -12.36 -4.49
CA THR A 64 -6.12 -13.59 -4.57
C THR A 64 -4.78 -13.32 -3.91
N TYR A 65 -4.80 -13.06 -2.60
CA TYR A 65 -3.58 -13.28 -1.83
C TYR A 65 -3.44 -14.80 -1.75
N LYS A 66 -2.64 -15.39 -2.64
CA LYS A 66 -2.06 -16.70 -2.32
C LYS A 66 -1.37 -16.47 -0.98
N PRO A 67 -1.79 -17.13 0.11
CA PRO A 67 -0.99 -17.08 1.31
C PRO A 67 0.43 -17.41 0.87
N ILE A 68 1.40 -16.57 1.24
CA ILE A 68 2.77 -17.06 1.27
C ILE A 68 2.65 -18.30 2.12
N THR A 69 2.77 -19.44 1.46
CA THR A 69 2.50 -20.75 2.02
C THR A 69 3.15 -20.75 3.39
N GLN A 70 2.38 -21.08 4.43
CA GLN A 70 2.98 -21.51 5.68
C GLN A 70 4.07 -22.48 5.24
N PHE A 71 5.33 -22.10 5.46
CA PHE A 71 6.46 -22.93 5.08
C PHE A 71 6.19 -24.25 5.78
N GLN A 72 5.71 -25.25 5.02
CA GLN A 72 5.60 -26.59 5.52
C GLN A 72 6.99 -26.90 6.07
N ASN A 73 7.06 -27.37 7.31
CA ASN A 73 8.28 -27.83 7.94
C ASN A 73 8.78 -29.07 7.19
N GLN A 74 9.24 -28.89 5.96
CA GLN A 74 10.04 -29.87 5.26
C GLN A 74 11.31 -30.02 6.08
N LYS A 75 11.67 -31.27 6.40
CA LYS A 75 12.95 -31.60 7.02
C LYS A 75 14.05 -30.92 6.19
N THR A 76 14.60 -29.82 6.72
CA THR A 76 15.68 -29.11 6.05
C THR A 76 16.90 -30.02 6.04
N SER A 77 17.45 -30.31 4.87
CA SER A 77 18.70 -31.05 4.76
C SER A 77 19.82 -30.40 5.60
N LEU A 78 20.79 -31.20 6.05
CA LEU A 78 21.95 -30.72 6.79
C LEU A 78 22.66 -29.59 6.04
N PHE A 79 22.79 -29.71 4.72
CA PHE A 79 23.35 -28.67 3.86
C PHE A 79 22.58 -27.33 3.95
N LYS A 80 21.24 -27.36 3.91
CA LYS A 80 20.42 -26.15 4.09
C LYS A 80 20.59 -25.55 5.49
N ARG A 81 20.81 -26.36 6.52
CA ARG A 81 21.13 -25.88 7.88
C ARG A 81 22.49 -25.20 7.93
N CYS A 82 23.51 -25.79 7.30
CA CYS A 82 24.84 -25.18 7.19
C CYS A 82 24.81 -23.84 6.45
N ILE A 83 24.13 -23.76 5.30
CA ILE A 83 23.96 -22.49 4.58
C ILE A 83 23.28 -21.46 5.47
N LYS A 84 22.15 -21.83 6.11
CA LYS A 84 21.44 -20.94 7.02
C LYS A 84 22.30 -20.45 8.19
N PHE A 85 23.18 -21.31 8.69
CA PHE A 85 24.16 -20.97 9.71
C PHE A 85 25.17 -19.96 9.19
N LEU A 86 25.78 -20.22 8.03
CA LEU A 86 26.75 -19.31 7.40
C LEU A 86 26.15 -17.92 7.12
N LEU A 87 24.94 -17.86 6.57
CA LEU A 87 24.25 -16.59 6.26
C LEU A 87 24.08 -15.70 7.51
N TYR A 88 23.97 -16.27 8.71
CA TYR A 88 23.84 -15.48 9.94
C TYR A 88 25.09 -14.70 10.31
N PHE A 89 26.27 -15.21 9.97
CA PHE A 89 27.54 -14.56 10.29
C PHE A 89 27.97 -13.54 9.25
N ILE A 90 27.37 -13.55 8.05
CA ILE A 90 27.68 -12.57 7.00
C ILE A 90 27.28 -11.16 7.50
N PRO A 91 28.22 -10.20 7.59
CA PRO A 91 27.87 -8.81 7.84
C PRO A 91 27.15 -8.26 6.60
N ILE A 92 26.08 -7.49 6.84
CA ILE A 92 25.36 -6.79 5.77
C ILE A 92 25.42 -5.29 6.05
N PRO A 93 25.61 -4.44 5.02
CA PRO A 93 25.75 -3.00 5.18
C PRO A 93 24.42 -2.32 5.59
N TYR A 94 23.30 -2.93 5.21
CA TYR A 94 21.94 -2.53 5.56
C TYR A 94 21.03 -3.76 5.50
N ALA A 95 19.88 -3.70 6.16
CA ALA A 95 18.90 -4.77 6.12
C ALA A 95 17.78 -4.44 5.12
N VAL A 96 17.21 -5.48 4.52
CA VAL A 96 16.11 -5.34 3.55
C VAL A 96 14.94 -6.18 4.03
N LEU A 97 13.81 -5.54 4.27
CA LEU A 97 12.52 -6.18 4.50
C LEU A 97 11.73 -6.27 3.20
N ILE A 98 10.56 -6.89 3.27
CA ILE A 98 9.66 -7.02 2.12
C ILE A 98 9.29 -5.62 1.61
N GLY A 99 9.39 -5.46 0.29
CA GLY A 99 9.25 -4.17 -0.35
C GLY A 99 10.54 -3.34 -0.43
N GLY A 100 11.52 -3.61 0.42
CA GLY A 100 12.77 -2.83 0.51
C GLY A 100 13.73 -2.94 -0.67
N LYS A 101 13.42 -3.75 -1.70
CA LYS A 101 14.30 -4.01 -2.85
C LYS A 101 14.38 -2.77 -3.76
N ARG A 102 15.58 -2.23 -3.91
CA ARG A 102 15.96 -1.10 -4.79
C ARG A 102 16.87 -1.57 -5.92
N ILE A 103 17.84 -2.45 -5.61
CA ILE A 103 18.78 -3.04 -6.58
C ILE A 103 18.70 -4.56 -6.60
N LYS A 104 19.34 -5.21 -7.58
CA LYS A 104 19.34 -6.68 -7.69
C LYS A 104 19.93 -7.37 -6.45
N LEU A 105 21.00 -6.82 -5.88
CA LEU A 105 21.68 -7.36 -4.70
C LEU A 105 20.80 -7.40 -3.44
N ASP A 106 19.81 -6.49 -3.35
CA ASP A 106 18.92 -6.42 -2.19
C ASP A 106 18.09 -7.70 -1.99
N GLU A 107 17.91 -8.51 -3.03
CA GLU A 107 17.28 -9.82 -2.90
C GLU A 107 18.11 -10.78 -2.04
N PHE A 108 19.43 -10.79 -2.23
CA PHE A 108 20.34 -11.59 -1.41
C PHE A 108 20.45 -11.02 0.02
N ILE A 109 20.52 -9.69 0.15
CA ILE A 109 20.53 -9.01 1.46
C ILE A 109 19.23 -9.29 2.23
N HIS A 110 18.09 -9.33 1.55
CA HIS A 110 16.81 -9.70 2.15
C HIS A 110 16.84 -11.12 2.74
N LEU A 111 17.41 -12.09 2.02
CA LEU A 111 17.56 -13.47 2.51
C LEU A 111 18.43 -13.52 3.77
N ILE A 112 19.57 -12.82 3.79
CA ILE A 112 20.43 -12.73 4.98
C ILE A 112 19.68 -12.06 6.14
N THR A 113 18.95 -10.98 5.86
CA THR A 113 18.16 -10.22 6.85
C THR A 113 17.14 -11.14 7.54
N ILE A 114 16.32 -11.86 6.77
CA ILE A 114 15.32 -12.77 7.30
C ILE A 114 15.98 -13.94 8.05
N GLN A 115 17.10 -14.45 7.55
CA GLN A 115 17.81 -15.54 8.23
C GLN A 115 18.37 -15.10 9.57
N LYS A 116 18.94 -13.89 9.68
CA LYS A 116 19.40 -13.30 10.94
C LYS A 116 18.26 -13.16 11.96
N LEU A 117 17.09 -12.72 11.49
CA LEU A 117 15.91 -12.58 12.34
C LEU A 117 15.35 -13.91 12.83
N ASN A 118 15.30 -14.92 11.95
CA ASN A 118 14.74 -16.23 12.28
C ASN A 118 15.63 -17.09 13.19
N GLN A 119 16.96 -16.87 13.21
CA GLN A 119 17.85 -17.66 14.06
C GLN A 119 17.68 -17.36 15.55
N LYS A 120 17.27 -16.14 15.91
CA LYS A 120 17.02 -15.78 17.30
C LYS A 120 15.64 -16.27 17.72
N LYS A 121 15.60 -17.23 18.64
CA LYS A 121 14.37 -17.58 19.37
C LYS A 121 13.99 -16.41 20.28
N VAL A 122 13.11 -15.56 19.79
CA VAL A 122 12.56 -14.44 20.54
C VAL A 122 11.54 -14.96 21.55
N LYS A 123 11.63 -14.51 22.81
CA LYS A 123 10.69 -14.85 23.88
C LYS A 123 9.77 -13.66 24.16
N ASN A 124 8.50 -13.92 24.42
CA ASN A 124 7.55 -12.87 24.83
C ASN A 124 7.67 -12.58 26.34
N ASN A 125 7.56 -11.31 26.70
CA ASN A 125 7.43 -10.79 28.04
C ASN A 125 5.98 -10.98 28.55
N LYS A 126 5.74 -12.17 29.10
CA LYS A 126 4.42 -12.52 29.65
C LYS A 126 4.01 -11.60 30.80
N ILE A 127 4.95 -11.14 31.61
CA ILE A 127 4.71 -10.25 32.75
C ILE A 127 4.17 -8.91 32.26
N LEU A 128 4.84 -8.30 31.28
CA LEU A 128 4.41 -7.05 30.66
C LEU A 128 3.02 -7.18 30.02
N LYS A 129 2.75 -8.29 29.32
CA LYS A 129 1.43 -8.55 28.72
C LYS A 129 0.33 -8.64 29.79
N VAL A 130 0.58 -9.34 30.89
CA VAL A 130 -0.38 -9.45 32.00
C VAL A 130 -0.62 -8.08 32.64
N LYS A 131 0.45 -7.33 32.94
CA LYS A 131 0.33 -5.97 33.49
C LYS A 131 -0.48 -5.05 32.57
N PHE A 132 -0.17 -5.07 31.27
CA PHE A 132 -0.92 -4.32 30.26
C PHE A 132 -2.40 -4.71 30.24
N LEU A 133 -2.72 -6.00 30.18
CA LEU A 133 -4.09 -6.50 30.16
C LEU A 133 -4.88 -6.08 31.41
N ASN A 134 -4.27 -6.17 32.59
CA ASN A 134 -4.90 -5.77 33.85
C ASN A 134 -5.19 -4.26 33.88
N GLU A 135 -4.26 -3.42 33.39
CA GLU A 135 -4.46 -1.97 33.36
C GLU A 135 -5.53 -1.52 32.37
N ILE A 136 -5.73 -2.23 31.25
CA ILE A 136 -6.74 -1.87 30.25
C ILE A 136 -8.11 -2.52 30.48
N GLU A 137 -8.21 -3.58 31.28
CA GLU A 137 -9.45 -4.33 31.52
C GLU A 137 -10.64 -3.42 31.91
N PRO A 138 -10.47 -2.43 32.83
CA PRO A 138 -11.57 -1.51 33.19
C PRO A 138 -12.07 -0.63 32.05
N LEU A 139 -11.35 -0.56 30.92
CA LEU A 139 -11.77 0.21 29.74
C LEU A 139 -12.75 -0.57 28.84
N PHE A 140 -13.04 -1.83 29.14
CA PHE A 140 -13.86 -2.73 28.33
C PHE A 140 -15.04 -3.29 29.12
N GLY A 141 -16.13 -3.61 28.42
CA GLY A 141 -17.11 -4.56 28.92
C GLY A 141 -16.51 -5.98 28.91
N GLN A 142 -16.95 -6.85 29.81
CA GLN A 142 -16.36 -8.18 30.03
C GLN A 142 -16.19 -8.99 28.73
N LEU A 143 -17.23 -9.07 27.90
CA LEU A 143 -17.19 -9.82 26.63
C LEU A 143 -16.22 -9.21 25.61
N ASP A 144 -16.15 -7.89 25.54
CA ASP A 144 -15.26 -7.19 24.61
C ASP A 144 -13.80 -7.30 25.05
N PHE A 145 -13.55 -7.32 26.37
CA PHE A 145 -12.21 -7.55 26.90
C PHE A 145 -11.71 -8.96 26.57
N VAL A 146 -12.55 -9.99 26.75
CA VAL A 146 -12.21 -11.38 26.39
C VAL A 146 -11.86 -11.48 24.90
N LYS A 147 -12.65 -10.87 24.02
CA LYS A 147 -12.36 -10.81 22.59
C LYS A 147 -11.03 -10.10 22.30
N PHE A 148 -10.82 -8.93 22.92
CA PHE A 148 -9.58 -8.16 22.75
C PHE A 148 -8.37 -8.99 23.16
N LYS A 149 -8.41 -9.60 24.35
CA LYS A 149 -7.34 -10.45 24.90
C LYS A 149 -7.00 -11.63 23.99
N LEU A 150 -8.02 -12.26 23.38
CA LEU A 150 -7.84 -13.37 22.46
C LEU A 150 -7.17 -12.97 21.14
N VAL A 151 -7.50 -11.79 20.62
CA VAL A 151 -6.99 -11.30 19.33
C VAL A 151 -5.61 -10.66 19.47
N LEU A 152 -5.34 -10.00 20.61
CA LEU A 152 -4.10 -9.27 20.90
C LEU A 152 -2.87 -10.15 20.70
N SER A 153 -2.00 -9.73 19.76
CA SER A 153 -0.82 -10.50 19.45
C SER A 153 0.24 -10.44 20.53
N ASP A 154 0.81 -11.60 20.84
CA ASP A 154 1.98 -11.78 21.68
C ASP A 154 3.23 -11.04 21.15
N CYS A 155 3.31 -10.81 19.83
CA CYS A 155 4.42 -10.13 19.18
C CYS A 155 4.63 -8.68 19.63
N PHE A 156 3.60 -8.03 20.19
CA PHE A 156 3.74 -6.69 20.79
C PHE A 156 4.51 -6.72 22.12
N PHE A 157 4.61 -7.87 22.75
CA PHE A 157 5.25 -8.03 24.06
C PHE A 157 6.56 -8.78 23.95
N ILE A 158 7.27 -8.73 22.83
CA ILE A 158 8.58 -9.37 22.68
C ILE A 158 9.56 -8.85 23.73
N ASN A 159 10.36 -9.71 24.36
CA ASN A 159 11.49 -9.27 25.19
C ASN A 159 12.55 -8.62 24.30
N PRO A 160 13.08 -7.44 24.67
CA PRO A 160 14.17 -6.85 23.93
C PRO A 160 15.39 -7.78 23.87
N TYR A 161 16.05 -7.83 22.71
CA TYR A 161 17.15 -8.77 22.46
C TYR A 161 18.26 -8.15 21.62
N LYS A 162 19.39 -8.85 21.48
CA LYS A 162 20.51 -8.45 20.63
C LYS A 162 20.64 -9.37 19.42
N ILE A 163 20.99 -8.79 18.27
CA ILE A 163 21.32 -9.53 17.04
C ILE A 163 22.77 -9.25 16.68
N PHE A 164 23.51 -10.31 16.35
CA PHE A 164 24.92 -10.21 15.96
C PHE A 164 25.08 -9.61 14.56
N LEU A 165 25.97 -8.62 14.43
CA LEU A 165 26.28 -7.93 13.16
C LEU A 165 25.02 -7.57 12.37
N PHE A 166 24.08 -6.90 13.04
CA PHE A 166 22.88 -6.37 12.39
C PHE A 166 23.06 -4.87 12.13
N PRO A 167 22.82 -4.39 10.91
CA PRO A 167 23.00 -2.99 10.58
C PRO A 167 21.91 -2.12 11.21
N ASN A 168 22.21 -0.84 11.40
CA ASN A 168 21.25 0.14 11.90
C ASN A 168 20.26 0.63 10.82
N GLN A 169 20.68 0.60 9.54
CA GLN A 169 19.87 1.02 8.40
C GLN A 169 19.03 -0.13 7.87
N VAL A 170 17.73 0.09 7.71
CA VAL A 170 16.77 -0.89 7.21
C VAL A 170 15.86 -0.26 6.15
N TYR A 171 15.66 -0.98 5.04
CA TYR A 171 14.74 -0.59 3.96
C TYR A 171 13.57 -1.55 3.88
N GLY A 172 12.34 -1.06 3.70
CA GLY A 172 11.17 -1.92 3.63
C GLY A 172 9.86 -1.18 3.50
N ALA A 173 8.79 -1.91 3.20
CA ALA A 173 7.44 -1.38 3.39
C ALA A 173 7.11 -1.31 4.89
N PRO A 174 6.53 -0.21 5.42
CA PRO A 174 6.15 -0.12 6.84
C PRO A 174 5.22 -1.26 7.29
N LEU A 175 4.28 -1.67 6.44
CA LEU A 175 3.40 -2.83 6.68
C LEU A 175 4.16 -4.17 6.83
N ALA A 176 5.43 -4.26 6.43
CA ALA A 176 6.23 -5.46 6.64
C ALA A 176 6.43 -5.79 8.13
N PHE A 177 6.34 -4.79 9.02
CA PHE A 177 6.40 -4.99 10.47
C PHE A 177 5.15 -5.69 11.05
N LEU A 178 4.06 -5.81 10.31
CA LEU A 178 2.92 -6.66 10.72
C LEU A 178 3.20 -8.16 10.54
N ARG A 179 4.40 -8.53 10.08
CA ARG A 179 4.83 -9.93 9.99
C ARG A 179 5.70 -10.31 11.18
N ALA A 180 5.44 -11.47 11.76
CA ALA A 180 6.10 -11.95 12.98
C ALA A 180 7.65 -11.93 12.90
N ASN A 181 8.23 -12.23 11.75
CA ASN A 181 9.69 -12.25 11.61
C ASN A 181 10.29 -10.83 11.56
N SER A 182 9.56 -9.86 11.01
CA SER A 182 10.03 -8.49 10.84
C SER A 182 9.81 -7.64 12.09
N VAL A 183 8.70 -7.86 12.81
CA VAL A 183 8.34 -7.07 13.99
C VAL A 183 9.40 -7.12 15.09
N GLY A 184 10.12 -8.25 15.18
CA GLY A 184 11.21 -8.44 16.13
C GLY A 184 12.31 -7.39 16.02
N LEU A 185 12.53 -6.81 14.83
CA LEU A 185 13.50 -5.72 14.63
C LEU A 185 13.25 -4.51 15.51
N LEU A 186 11.99 -4.22 15.81
CA LEU A 186 11.64 -3.08 16.65
C LEU A 186 12.14 -3.27 18.10
N PHE A 187 12.40 -4.50 18.52
CA PHE A 187 12.80 -4.88 19.87
C PHE A 187 14.32 -5.13 20.02
N VAL A 188 15.13 -4.81 19.01
CA VAL A 188 16.59 -5.03 19.06
C VAL A 188 17.30 -3.91 19.84
N LYS A 189 17.96 -4.24 20.96
CA LYS A 189 18.60 -3.26 21.87
C LYS A 189 19.89 -2.64 21.34
N ASN A 190 20.67 -3.36 20.52
CA ASN A 190 22.00 -2.93 20.11
C ASN A 190 22.03 -2.08 18.83
N ILE A 191 20.86 -1.61 18.36
CA ILE A 191 20.75 -0.76 17.17
C ILE A 191 19.78 0.38 17.44
N SER A 192 20.17 1.60 17.04
CA SER A 192 19.21 2.67 16.80
C SER A 192 18.67 2.47 15.39
N LEU A 193 17.45 1.94 15.27
CA LEU A 193 16.88 1.54 13.99
C LEU A 193 16.57 2.78 13.15
N LYS A 194 17.35 2.98 12.08
CA LYS A 194 17.06 3.95 11.00
C LYS A 194 16.29 3.23 9.90
N PHE A 195 14.97 3.44 9.87
CA PHE A 195 14.10 2.79 8.90
C PHE A 195 13.75 3.76 7.76
N SER A 196 14.17 3.42 6.54
CA SER A 196 13.71 4.10 5.32
C SER A 196 12.55 3.31 4.72
N GLY A 197 11.35 3.84 4.89
CA GLY A 197 10.11 3.23 4.40
C GLY A 197 9.99 3.37 2.88
N ILE A 198 9.46 2.34 2.22
CA ILE A 198 9.26 2.30 0.77
C ILE A 198 7.84 1.85 0.48
N GLN A 199 7.07 2.68 -0.24
CA GLN A 199 5.66 2.41 -0.47
C GLN A 199 5.36 1.70 -1.80
N HIS A 200 4.74 0.53 -1.79
CA HIS A 200 4.51 -0.23 -3.03
C HIS A 200 3.14 0.05 -3.63
N GLY A 201 3.02 1.20 -4.29
CA GLY A 201 1.77 1.67 -4.88
C GLY A 201 0.84 2.29 -3.83
N GLY A 202 -0.23 2.93 -4.29
CA GLY A 202 -1.18 3.63 -3.46
C GLY A 202 -1.41 5.07 -3.94
N CYS A 203 -1.94 5.88 -3.04
CA CYS A 203 -2.44 7.24 -3.30
C CYS A 203 -2.01 8.20 -2.19
N THR A 204 -0.72 8.16 -1.84
CA THR A 204 -0.16 8.93 -0.72
C THR A 204 -0.42 10.40 -0.91
N MET A 205 -0.90 11.05 0.14
CA MET A 205 -1.23 12.47 0.13
C MET A 205 -2.24 12.87 -0.96
N GLU A 206 -2.98 11.93 -1.55
CA GLU A 206 -4.07 12.22 -2.50
C GLU A 206 -5.42 12.34 -1.79
N TYR A 207 -5.67 11.50 -0.79
CA TYR A 207 -6.87 11.58 0.06
C TYR A 207 -6.62 12.41 1.32
N LYS A 208 -7.60 13.24 1.72
CA LYS A 208 -7.57 13.98 3.01
C LYS A 208 -7.44 13.06 4.21
N SER A 209 -8.06 11.88 4.11
CA SER A 209 -7.99 10.83 5.13
C SER A 209 -7.30 9.62 4.52
N ASN A 210 -6.09 9.32 5.01
CA ASN A 210 -5.35 8.13 4.67
C ASN A 210 -4.60 7.62 5.91
N ARG A 211 -5.11 6.55 6.53
CA ARG A 211 -4.49 6.02 7.75
C ARG A 211 -3.13 5.36 7.50
N PHE A 212 -2.85 4.93 6.26
CA PHE A 212 -1.54 4.39 5.89
C PHE A 212 -0.46 5.47 5.93
N ASP A 213 -0.73 6.67 5.41
CA ASP A 213 0.26 7.77 5.42
C ASP A 213 0.69 8.11 6.85
N ILE A 214 -0.25 8.11 7.80
CA ILE A 214 0.03 8.35 9.22
C ILE A 214 0.92 7.24 9.80
N LEU A 215 0.71 5.96 9.42
CA LEU A 215 1.55 4.86 9.86
C LEU A 215 2.97 4.97 9.26
N ASP A 216 3.03 5.21 7.94
CA ASP A 216 4.25 5.26 7.16
C ASP A 216 5.18 6.36 7.70
N ALA A 217 4.63 7.54 7.99
CA ALA A 217 5.37 8.65 8.61
C ALA A 217 5.82 8.35 10.06
N ALA A 218 4.99 7.67 10.86
CA ALA A 218 5.31 7.42 12.26
C ALA A 218 6.35 6.30 12.49
N ILE A 219 6.41 5.31 11.59
CA ILE A 219 7.38 4.21 11.68
C ILE A 219 8.70 4.55 10.98
N SER A 220 8.68 5.41 9.97
CA SER A 220 9.86 5.66 9.13
C SER A 220 10.64 6.88 9.60
N ASN A 221 11.96 6.78 9.55
CA ASN A 221 12.85 7.94 9.70
C ASN A 221 12.87 8.78 8.42
N GLU A 222 12.68 8.11 7.29
CA GLU A 222 12.62 8.68 5.95
C GLU A 222 11.62 7.84 5.16
N MET A 223 10.83 8.47 4.30
CA MET A 223 9.85 7.77 3.48
C MET A 223 10.09 8.05 1.99
N LEU A 224 10.16 6.98 1.20
CA LEU A 224 10.07 7.03 -0.25
C LEU A 224 8.60 6.78 -0.61
N HIS A 225 7.86 7.86 -0.83
CA HIS A 225 6.42 7.83 -1.04
C HIS A 225 6.05 7.47 -2.47
N TRP A 226 4.86 6.89 -2.63
CA TRP A 226 4.26 6.67 -3.94
C TRP A 226 3.08 7.64 -4.15
N GLY A 227 3.10 8.42 -5.23
CA GLY A 227 2.09 9.48 -5.43
C GLY A 227 2.59 10.82 -4.91
N PHE A 228 1.76 11.65 -4.28
CA PHE A 228 2.10 13.06 -3.99
C PHE A 228 2.99 13.31 -2.78
N GLY A 229 3.58 12.26 -2.19
CA GLY A 229 4.53 12.40 -1.08
C GLY A 229 5.98 12.61 -1.50
N ASP A 230 6.80 13.04 -0.55
CA ASP A 230 8.20 13.37 -0.77
C ASP A 230 9.01 12.20 -1.37
N LYS A 231 10.03 12.53 -2.16
CA LYS A 231 10.95 11.57 -2.81
C LYS A 231 10.26 10.54 -3.73
N ASN A 232 9.03 10.81 -4.19
CA ASN A 232 8.33 9.95 -5.16
C ASN A 232 9.12 9.74 -6.45
N ILE A 233 9.80 10.77 -6.95
CA ILE A 233 10.63 10.66 -8.17
C ILE A 233 11.77 9.64 -7.97
N GLU A 234 12.39 9.61 -6.79
CA GLU A 234 13.46 8.66 -6.47
C GLU A 234 12.94 7.22 -6.38
N GLN A 235 11.68 7.05 -5.97
CA GLN A 235 11.04 5.75 -5.87
C GLN A 235 10.47 5.22 -7.19
N ASN A 236 10.23 6.13 -8.15
CA ASN A 236 9.49 5.81 -9.35
C ASN A 236 10.15 4.68 -10.15
N ARG A 237 9.38 3.61 -10.37
CA ARG A 237 9.84 2.38 -11.02
C ARG A 237 9.56 2.35 -12.52
N PHE A 238 8.80 3.32 -13.02
CA PHE A 238 8.45 3.39 -14.42
C PHE A 238 9.61 3.98 -15.22
N LYS A 239 10.01 3.27 -16.28
CA LYS A 239 11.07 3.74 -17.16
C LYS A 239 10.58 4.99 -17.87
N LYS A 240 11.24 6.13 -17.62
CA LYS A 240 10.99 7.37 -18.38
C LYS A 240 11.20 7.07 -19.87
N ASN A 241 10.12 7.17 -20.65
CA ASN A 241 10.20 6.98 -22.09
C ASN A 241 9.95 8.32 -22.78
N LYS A 242 10.96 8.84 -23.48
CA LYS A 242 10.87 10.14 -24.17
C LYS A 242 10.24 10.05 -25.55
N THR A 243 10.01 8.85 -26.08
CA THR A 243 9.40 8.71 -27.40
C THR A 243 7.94 9.11 -27.34
N ASN A 244 7.49 9.87 -28.33
CA ASN A 244 6.07 10.17 -28.51
C ASN A 244 5.27 8.89 -28.74
N PHE A 245 4.00 8.91 -28.36
CA PHE A 245 3.07 7.86 -28.69
C PHE A 245 2.63 7.93 -30.17
N ASN A 246 2.10 6.83 -30.67
CA ASN A 246 1.65 6.67 -32.06
C ASN A 246 0.22 7.20 -32.23
N LYS A 247 -0.26 7.23 -33.48
CA LYS A 247 -1.70 7.44 -33.76
C LYS A 247 -2.54 6.45 -32.94
N ILE A 248 -3.57 6.96 -32.28
CA ILE A 248 -4.46 6.16 -31.46
C ILE A 248 -5.31 5.27 -32.38
N ASN A 249 -5.33 3.97 -32.10
CA ASN A 249 -6.14 2.98 -32.82
C ASN A 249 -6.98 2.09 -31.89
N LYS A 250 -6.74 2.18 -30.58
CA LYS A 250 -7.49 1.45 -29.55
C LYS A 250 -7.76 2.35 -28.36
N ILE A 251 -8.86 2.09 -27.68
CA ILE A 251 -9.26 2.80 -26.48
C ILE A 251 -9.54 1.76 -25.40
N TYR A 252 -8.96 1.95 -24.23
CA TYR A 252 -9.08 1.05 -23.11
C TYR A 252 -9.59 1.80 -21.88
N LEU A 253 -10.67 1.33 -21.27
CA LEU A 253 -10.99 1.65 -19.89
C LEU A 253 -10.06 0.86 -18.96
N VAL A 254 -9.41 1.54 -18.02
CA VAL A 254 -8.53 0.91 -17.04
C VAL A 254 -9.33 0.49 -15.81
N GLU A 255 -9.39 -0.82 -15.55
CA GLU A 255 -10.16 -1.38 -14.44
C GLU A 255 -9.61 -0.91 -13.09
N SER A 256 -10.46 -0.23 -12.32
CA SER A 256 -10.21 0.06 -10.92
C SER A 256 -10.51 -1.16 -10.05
N LEU A 257 -9.73 -1.37 -9.00
CA LEU A 257 -10.04 -2.42 -8.02
C LEU A 257 -11.14 -2.00 -7.06
N LYS A 258 -12.09 -2.89 -6.80
CA LYS A 258 -13.06 -2.72 -5.72
C LYS A 258 -12.32 -2.57 -4.39
N PRO A 259 -12.50 -1.44 -3.68
CA PRO A 259 -11.88 -1.27 -2.39
C PRO A 259 -12.50 -2.28 -1.42
N PHE A 260 -11.65 -2.94 -0.64
CA PHE A 260 -12.11 -3.86 0.40
C PHE A 260 -12.43 -3.10 1.69
N PHE A 261 -13.02 -3.82 2.65
CA PHE A 261 -13.56 -3.26 3.88
C PHE A 261 -12.64 -2.24 4.59
N ILE A 262 -11.34 -2.52 4.72
CA ILE A 262 -10.39 -1.59 5.37
C ILE A 262 -10.18 -0.33 4.53
N LEU A 263 -10.01 -0.48 3.21
CA LEU A 263 -9.78 0.66 2.33
C LEU A 263 -10.96 1.64 2.36
N ASN A 264 -12.20 1.14 2.39
CA ASN A 264 -13.41 1.96 2.51
C ASN A 264 -13.44 2.85 3.77
N LYS A 265 -12.66 2.48 4.78
CA LYS A 265 -12.64 3.17 6.07
C LYS A 265 -11.38 4.00 6.24
N PHE A 266 -10.28 3.59 5.63
CA PHE A 266 -9.02 4.33 5.68
C PHE A 266 -8.93 5.39 4.59
N PHE A 267 -9.61 5.20 3.45
CA PHE A 267 -9.82 6.17 2.38
C PHE A 267 -11.30 6.58 2.37
N LYS A 268 -11.61 7.72 2.97
CA LYS A 268 -13.00 8.18 3.06
C LYS A 268 -13.57 8.43 1.66
N GLY A 269 -14.74 7.85 1.38
CA GLY A 269 -15.44 7.99 0.10
C GLY A 269 -15.02 7.00 -0.98
N SER A 270 -14.01 6.13 -0.75
CA SER A 270 -13.54 5.21 -1.81
C SER A 270 -14.61 4.22 -2.30
N ASP A 271 -15.52 3.80 -1.41
CA ASP A 271 -16.66 2.93 -1.74
C ASP A 271 -17.72 3.65 -2.58
N VAL A 272 -18.01 4.90 -2.23
CA VAL A 272 -18.92 5.79 -2.98
C VAL A 272 -18.37 6.02 -4.39
N ILE A 273 -17.11 6.44 -4.48
CA ILE A 273 -16.39 6.66 -5.75
C ILE A 273 -16.46 5.42 -6.63
N PHE A 274 -16.10 4.25 -6.08
CA PHE A 274 -16.10 3.00 -6.85
C PHE A 274 -17.51 2.63 -7.35
N ARG A 275 -18.53 2.72 -6.50
CA ARG A 275 -19.92 2.38 -6.86
C ARG A 275 -20.47 3.32 -7.94
N GLU A 276 -20.25 4.61 -7.78
CA GLU A 276 -20.72 5.62 -8.75
C GLU A 276 -19.98 5.46 -10.09
N ALA A 277 -18.67 5.21 -10.07
CA ALA A 277 -17.92 4.88 -11.28
C ALA A 277 -18.47 3.62 -11.97
N GLU A 278 -18.79 2.56 -11.23
CA GLU A 278 -19.40 1.34 -11.80
C GLU A 278 -20.72 1.63 -12.52
N ILE A 279 -21.58 2.47 -11.94
CA ILE A 279 -22.83 2.90 -12.57
C ILE A 279 -22.52 3.68 -13.85
N LYS A 280 -21.62 4.67 -13.77
CA LYS A 280 -21.28 5.53 -14.91
C LYS A 280 -20.65 4.76 -16.07
N ARG A 281 -19.85 3.72 -15.78
CA ARG A 281 -19.33 2.80 -16.81
C ARG A 281 -20.45 2.17 -17.62
N GLY A 282 -21.54 1.81 -16.94
CA GLY A 282 -22.73 1.23 -17.53
C GLY A 282 -23.42 2.15 -18.53
N GLU A 283 -23.46 3.45 -18.21
CA GLU A 283 -24.13 4.46 -19.02
C GLU A 283 -23.29 4.90 -20.24
N VAL A 284 -21.98 5.07 -20.06
CA VAL A 284 -21.13 5.75 -21.04
C VAL A 284 -20.36 4.78 -21.93
N PHE A 285 -19.85 3.67 -21.37
CA PHE A 285 -18.88 2.82 -22.07
C PHE A 285 -19.49 1.51 -22.60
N ILE A 286 -20.62 1.07 -22.06
CA ILE A 286 -21.33 -0.11 -22.59
C ILE A 286 -21.85 0.24 -23.99
N ASN A 287 -21.54 -0.60 -24.98
CA ASN A 287 -21.86 -0.46 -26.41
C ASN A 287 -20.94 0.46 -27.24
N GLN A 288 -19.88 1.02 -26.66
CA GLN A 288 -18.81 1.66 -27.45
C GLN A 288 -17.73 0.65 -27.85
N ASN A 289 -16.94 0.97 -28.88
CA ASN A 289 -15.78 0.15 -29.28
C ASN A 289 -14.57 0.39 -28.34
N ILE A 290 -14.81 0.20 -27.04
CA ILE A 290 -13.85 0.40 -25.96
C ILE A 290 -13.49 -0.97 -25.37
N GLY A 291 -12.19 -1.23 -25.24
CA GLY A 291 -11.67 -2.38 -24.53
C GLY A 291 -11.62 -2.17 -23.03
N LEU A 292 -11.53 -3.27 -22.27
CA LEU A 292 -11.24 -3.22 -20.84
C LEU A 292 -9.81 -3.70 -20.58
N LEU A 293 -9.06 -2.93 -19.81
CA LEU A 293 -7.75 -3.29 -19.32
C LEU A 293 -7.85 -3.77 -17.87
N LYS A 294 -7.81 -5.10 -17.70
CA LYS A 294 -8.08 -5.74 -16.41
C LYS A 294 -6.94 -5.51 -15.41
N HIS A 295 -7.32 -5.29 -14.16
CA HIS A 295 -6.38 -5.21 -13.05
C HIS A 295 -5.81 -6.61 -12.76
N PRO A 296 -4.49 -6.78 -12.58
CA PRO A 296 -3.85 -8.10 -12.34
C PRO A 296 -4.35 -8.87 -11.10
N ARG A 297 -5.14 -8.21 -10.23
CA ARG A 297 -5.66 -8.76 -8.98
C ARG A 297 -7.18 -8.96 -8.97
N SER A 298 -7.87 -8.64 -10.07
CA SER A 298 -9.32 -8.82 -10.18
C SER A 298 -9.65 -10.33 -10.17
N LYS A 299 -10.63 -10.75 -9.34
CA LYS A 299 -10.97 -12.17 -9.10
C LYS A 299 -11.94 -12.76 -10.13
N GLU A 300 -12.77 -11.94 -10.80
CA GLU A 300 -13.76 -12.25 -11.87
C GLU A 300 -14.69 -11.02 -11.98
N LYS A 301 -15.37 -10.62 -13.07
CA LYS A 301 -15.88 -11.28 -14.28
C LYS A 301 -15.30 -10.61 -15.54
N THR A 302 -15.25 -11.31 -16.67
CA THR A 302 -15.37 -10.66 -17.97
C THR A 302 -16.61 -9.77 -17.92
N TYR A 303 -16.43 -8.45 -17.94
CA TYR A 303 -17.53 -7.58 -18.33
C TYR A 303 -17.91 -8.04 -19.74
N LYS A 304 -19.01 -8.76 -19.88
CA LYS A 304 -19.43 -9.39 -21.14
C LYS A 304 -19.65 -8.37 -22.26
N ASN A 305 -19.72 -7.09 -21.92
CA ASN A 305 -20.14 -6.00 -22.79
C ASN A 305 -18.98 -5.12 -23.31
N PHE A 306 -17.71 -5.44 -23.00
CA PHE A 306 -16.56 -4.76 -23.62
C PHE A 306 -16.05 -5.54 -24.83
N SER A 307 -15.60 -4.83 -25.85
CA SER A 307 -15.22 -5.40 -27.14
C SER A 307 -14.03 -6.38 -27.05
N TYR A 308 -13.18 -6.24 -26.02
CA TYR A 308 -12.09 -7.17 -25.68
C TYR A 308 -11.58 -6.90 -24.25
N SER A 309 -10.98 -7.90 -23.60
CA SER A 309 -10.32 -7.74 -22.30
C SER A 309 -8.87 -8.24 -22.31
N ASN A 310 -7.92 -7.35 -22.05
CA ASN A 310 -6.49 -7.68 -21.93
C ASN A 310 -5.98 -7.39 -20.52
N GLN A 311 -4.90 -8.05 -20.07
CA GLN A 311 -4.15 -7.59 -18.90
C GLN A 311 -3.17 -6.48 -19.30
N ILE A 312 -2.93 -5.51 -18.39
CA ILE A 312 -1.97 -4.39 -18.58
C ILE A 312 -0.60 -4.89 -19.05
N ASP A 313 -0.13 -5.98 -18.45
CA ASP A 313 1.23 -6.49 -18.66
C ASP A 313 1.38 -7.28 -19.96
N GLN A 314 0.26 -7.71 -20.57
CA GLN A 314 0.24 -8.48 -21.81
C GLN A 314 0.24 -7.59 -23.07
N LEU A 315 -0.04 -6.29 -22.95
CA LEU A 315 0.03 -5.38 -24.08
C LEU A 315 1.49 -5.12 -24.50
N LEU A 316 1.80 -5.40 -25.78
CA LEU A 316 3.07 -5.00 -26.40
C LEU A 316 3.25 -3.49 -26.32
N LEU A 317 4.49 -3.01 -26.18
CA LEU A 317 4.81 -1.58 -26.07
C LEU A 317 4.25 -0.77 -27.25
N LYS A 318 4.33 -1.32 -28.47
CA LYS A 318 3.76 -0.70 -29.68
C LYS A 318 2.25 -0.46 -29.53
N THR A 319 1.53 -1.45 -29.00
CA THR A 319 0.08 -1.37 -28.73
C THR A 319 -0.22 -0.37 -27.63
N LYS A 320 0.54 -0.37 -26.53
CA LYS A 320 0.39 0.61 -25.44
C LYS A 320 0.50 2.05 -25.96
N LYS A 321 1.47 2.30 -26.84
CA LYS A 321 1.68 3.62 -27.46
C LYS A 321 0.67 3.98 -28.54
N SER A 322 -0.14 3.06 -29.04
CA SER A 322 -1.23 3.37 -29.97
C SER A 322 -2.60 3.30 -29.28
N SER A 323 -2.62 3.24 -27.94
CA SER A 323 -3.84 3.08 -27.15
C SER A 323 -4.08 4.31 -26.30
N LEU A 324 -5.33 4.78 -26.26
CA LEU A 324 -5.79 5.76 -25.28
C LEU A 324 -6.31 5.04 -24.04
N PHE A 325 -5.81 5.40 -22.86
CA PHE A 325 -6.24 4.84 -21.59
C PHE A 325 -7.19 5.78 -20.84
N ILE A 326 -8.41 5.32 -20.57
CA ILE A 326 -9.41 6.06 -19.81
C ILE A 326 -9.33 5.62 -18.34
N LEU A 327 -9.16 6.59 -17.45
CA LEU A 327 -9.16 6.44 -16.00
C LEU A 327 -10.44 7.09 -15.45
N ASP A 328 -11.37 6.28 -14.96
CA ASP A 328 -12.68 6.73 -14.48
C ASP A 328 -12.81 6.75 -12.95
N THR A 329 -11.70 6.48 -12.28
CA THR A 329 -11.56 6.59 -10.85
C THR A 329 -10.23 7.27 -10.57
N PRO A 330 -10.17 8.08 -9.51
CA PRO A 330 -8.98 8.82 -9.13
C PRO A 330 -7.89 7.85 -8.63
N CYS A 331 -6.69 8.39 -8.38
CA CYS A 331 -5.72 7.75 -7.50
C CYS A 331 -5.20 6.38 -7.94
N GLN A 332 -5.31 6.07 -9.23
CA GLN A 332 -4.80 4.83 -9.78
C GLN A 332 -3.28 4.90 -9.96
N THR A 333 -2.57 3.86 -9.53
CA THR A 333 -1.13 3.70 -9.82
C THR A 333 -0.83 3.74 -11.33
N PHE A 334 -1.80 3.37 -12.17
CA PHE A 334 -1.67 3.44 -13.63
C PHE A 334 -1.51 4.87 -14.17
N LEU A 335 -2.09 5.88 -13.51
CA LEU A 335 -1.89 7.29 -13.88
C LEU A 335 -0.40 7.64 -13.98
N TYR A 336 0.35 7.31 -12.93
CA TYR A 336 1.79 7.54 -12.88
C TYR A 336 2.52 6.73 -13.96
N LYS A 337 2.07 5.49 -14.22
CA LYS A 337 2.62 4.69 -15.33
C LYS A 337 2.44 5.40 -16.67
N ALA A 338 1.25 5.93 -16.92
CA ALA A 338 0.94 6.63 -18.15
C ALA A 338 1.78 7.90 -18.29
N VAL A 339 1.87 8.71 -17.24
CA VAL A 339 2.69 9.93 -17.22
C VAL A 339 4.17 9.62 -17.51
N PHE A 340 4.79 8.69 -16.78
CA PHE A 340 6.23 8.44 -16.88
C PHE A 340 6.63 7.59 -18.10
N GLU A 341 5.80 6.65 -18.55
CA GLU A 341 6.05 5.88 -19.78
C GLU A 341 5.57 6.62 -21.05
N ASN A 342 5.08 7.85 -20.91
CA ASN A 342 4.51 8.69 -21.98
C ASN A 342 3.40 7.96 -22.78
N LEU A 343 2.46 7.35 -22.06
CA LEU A 343 1.29 6.71 -22.64
C LEU A 343 0.13 7.72 -22.72
N PRO A 344 -0.69 7.71 -23.79
CA PRO A 344 -1.86 8.57 -23.89
C PRO A 344 -2.93 8.17 -22.87
N PHE A 345 -3.41 9.12 -22.08
CA PHE A 345 -4.47 8.86 -21.11
C PHE A 345 -5.39 10.07 -20.94
N ILE A 346 -6.60 9.81 -20.45
CA ILE A 346 -7.57 10.83 -20.01
C ILE A 346 -8.28 10.36 -18.74
N LEU A 347 -8.70 11.33 -17.94
CA LEU A 347 -9.49 11.12 -16.74
C LEU A 347 -10.93 11.55 -16.99
N PHE A 348 -11.89 10.74 -16.54
CA PHE A 348 -13.32 11.06 -16.62
C PHE A 348 -13.98 10.83 -15.26
N LEU A 349 -14.11 11.89 -14.46
CA LEU A 349 -14.41 11.79 -13.02
C LEU A 349 -15.66 12.56 -12.62
N ASN A 350 -16.22 12.25 -11.46
CA ASN A 350 -17.23 13.11 -10.82
C ASN A 350 -16.52 14.24 -10.05
N ILE A 351 -16.92 15.49 -10.30
CA ILE A 351 -16.37 16.66 -9.60
C ILE A 351 -16.70 16.66 -8.10
N GLU A 352 -17.82 16.04 -7.70
CA GLU A 352 -18.25 15.97 -6.30
C GLU A 352 -17.30 15.16 -5.42
N TRP A 353 -16.44 14.33 -6.03
CA TRP A 353 -15.43 13.58 -5.30
C TRP A 353 -14.29 14.46 -4.76
N ASN A 354 -14.15 15.69 -5.25
CA ASN A 354 -13.14 16.67 -4.79
C ASN A 354 -13.14 16.89 -3.28
N GLN A 355 -14.30 16.72 -2.63
CA GLN A 355 -14.42 16.83 -1.17
C GLN A 355 -13.51 15.85 -0.40
N TRP A 356 -13.12 14.72 -1.01
CA TRP A 356 -12.30 13.67 -0.41
C TRP A 356 -10.79 13.86 -0.58
N TYR A 357 -10.34 14.76 -1.46
CA TYR A 357 -8.94 14.87 -1.84
C TYR A 357 -8.18 16.01 -1.17
N THR A 358 -6.88 15.84 -1.01
CA THR A 358 -6.01 16.91 -0.49
C THR A 358 -5.95 18.09 -1.46
N GLU A 359 -5.62 19.27 -0.95
CA GLU A 359 -5.40 20.46 -1.80
C GLU A 359 -4.29 20.22 -2.83
N LYS A 360 -3.23 19.49 -2.46
CA LYS A 360 -2.12 19.15 -3.37
C LYS A 360 -2.62 18.33 -4.58
N TYR A 361 -3.53 17.38 -4.36
CA TYR A 361 -4.13 16.60 -5.44
C TYR A 361 -5.14 17.40 -6.25
N LEU A 362 -5.93 18.27 -5.62
CA LEU A 362 -6.86 19.17 -6.32
C LEU A 362 -6.11 20.10 -7.30
N ARG A 363 -5.01 20.73 -6.88
CA ARG A 363 -4.19 21.56 -7.77
C ARG A 363 -3.65 20.76 -8.97
N PHE A 364 -3.29 19.50 -8.76
CA PHE A 364 -2.89 18.62 -9.86
C PHE A 364 -4.06 18.31 -10.80
N MET A 365 -5.26 18.09 -10.29
CA MET A 365 -6.46 17.92 -11.12
C MET A 365 -6.80 19.18 -11.91
N ASP A 366 -6.69 20.36 -11.30
CA ASP A 366 -6.87 21.66 -11.98
C ASP A 366 -5.84 21.82 -13.11
N PHE A 367 -4.58 21.44 -12.87
CA PHE A 367 -3.57 21.40 -13.91
C PHE A 367 -3.94 20.44 -15.04
N LEU A 368 -4.33 19.19 -14.74
CA LEU A 368 -4.78 18.23 -15.75
C LEU A 368 -6.00 18.73 -16.54
N LYS A 369 -6.88 19.49 -15.89
CA LYS A 369 -8.03 20.13 -16.54
C LYS A 369 -7.58 21.23 -17.50
N SER A 370 -6.60 22.04 -17.12
CA SER A 370 -6.06 23.13 -17.96
C SER A 370 -5.34 22.66 -19.23
N VAL A 371 -4.96 21.39 -19.29
CA VAL A 371 -4.31 20.75 -20.45
C VAL A 371 -5.21 19.72 -21.14
N ASP A 372 -6.52 19.76 -20.92
CA ASP A 372 -7.53 18.90 -21.56
C ASP A 372 -7.29 17.38 -21.37
N ILE A 373 -6.76 16.99 -20.21
CA ILE A 373 -6.58 15.57 -19.83
C ILE A 373 -7.69 15.10 -18.89
N LEU A 374 -8.23 16.00 -18.07
CA LEU A 374 -9.32 15.72 -17.14
C LEU A 374 -10.65 16.29 -17.65
N PHE A 375 -11.66 15.43 -17.69
CA PHE A 375 -13.05 15.79 -17.96
C PHE A 375 -13.92 15.39 -16.78
N TYR A 376 -14.87 16.24 -16.43
CA TYR A 376 -15.89 15.91 -15.45
C TYR A 376 -17.14 15.34 -16.11
N TRP A 377 -17.95 14.59 -15.35
CA TRP A 377 -19.14 13.94 -15.88
C TRP A 377 -20.19 14.87 -16.52
N HIS A 378 -20.26 16.14 -16.08
CA HIS A 378 -21.13 17.14 -16.71
C HIS A 378 -20.62 17.60 -18.09
N GLU A 379 -19.40 17.19 -18.48
CA GLU A 379 -18.75 17.48 -19.76
C GLU A 379 -18.71 16.24 -20.67
N GLN A 380 -19.64 15.30 -20.46
CA GLN A 380 -19.67 14.02 -21.15
C GLN A 380 -19.65 14.16 -22.68
N GLU A 381 -20.38 15.13 -23.24
CA GLU A 381 -20.42 15.35 -24.69
C GLU A 381 -19.04 15.71 -25.24
N ASN A 382 -18.36 16.69 -24.64
CA ASN A 382 -16.99 17.08 -25.00
C ASN A 382 -16.02 15.90 -24.89
N PHE A 383 -16.15 15.10 -23.82
CA PHE A 383 -15.34 13.90 -23.61
C PHE A 383 -15.57 12.85 -24.73
N LEU A 384 -16.83 12.60 -25.10
CA LEU A 384 -17.18 11.66 -26.16
C LEU A 384 -16.71 12.16 -27.53
N ASP A 385 -16.80 13.45 -27.82
CA ASP A 385 -16.27 14.04 -29.04
C ASP A 385 -14.76 13.86 -29.15
N ILE A 386 -14.02 14.01 -28.06
CA ILE A 386 -12.57 13.76 -28.04
C ILE A 386 -12.24 12.29 -28.32
N ILE A 387 -13.00 11.38 -27.72
CA ILE A 387 -12.84 9.93 -27.93
C ILE A 387 -13.17 9.54 -29.38
N ASN A 388 -14.22 10.12 -29.96
CA ASN A 388 -14.73 9.75 -31.28
C ASN A 388 -14.01 10.46 -32.44
N GLN A 389 -13.67 11.74 -32.30
CA GLN A 389 -13.19 12.59 -33.40
C GLN A 389 -11.64 12.73 -33.43
N ASN A 390 -10.93 12.55 -32.31
CA ASN A 390 -9.57 13.07 -32.13
C ASN A 390 -8.42 12.05 -32.00
N SER A 391 -8.56 10.83 -32.53
CA SER A 391 -7.44 9.87 -32.59
C SER A 391 -6.16 10.42 -33.27
N ASN A 392 -6.27 11.49 -34.08
CA ASN A 392 -5.15 12.21 -34.71
C ASN A 392 -4.63 13.42 -33.90
N ASN A 393 -5.45 14.06 -33.06
CA ASN A 393 -5.10 15.30 -32.33
C ASN A 393 -4.55 15.08 -30.91
N PHE A 394 -4.66 13.86 -30.37
CA PHE A 394 -4.00 13.50 -29.11
C PHE A 394 -2.48 13.75 -29.15
N LYS A 395 -1.85 13.83 -30.33
CA LYS A 395 -0.41 14.11 -30.50
C LYS A 395 0.10 15.36 -29.76
N ARG A 396 -0.77 16.29 -29.35
CA ARG A 396 -0.40 17.47 -28.56
C ARG A 396 -0.03 17.14 -27.10
N LEU A 397 -0.52 16.03 -26.56
CA LEU A 397 -0.34 15.65 -25.16
C LEU A 397 0.98 14.93 -24.94
N ASN A 398 2.10 15.66 -24.97
CA ASN A 398 3.33 15.12 -24.42
C ASN A 398 3.21 15.12 -22.88
N ASN A 399 3.37 13.98 -22.22
CA ASN A 399 3.31 13.93 -20.76
C ASN A 399 4.49 14.66 -20.09
N ASN A 400 5.43 15.23 -20.87
CA ASN A 400 6.52 16.08 -20.39
C ASN A 400 6.03 17.22 -19.49
N ASP A 401 4.96 17.94 -19.84
CA ASP A 401 4.48 19.06 -19.03
C ASP A 401 3.96 18.57 -17.68
N ILE A 402 3.32 17.40 -17.67
CA ILE A 402 2.87 16.73 -16.44
C ILE A 402 4.06 16.23 -15.62
N GLN A 403 5.08 15.67 -16.26
CA GLN A 403 6.30 15.25 -15.59
C GLN A 403 7.05 16.45 -14.98
N GLU A 404 7.09 17.58 -15.69
CA GLU A 404 7.68 18.83 -15.20
C GLU A 404 6.88 19.38 -14.02
N TYR A 405 5.56 19.46 -14.14
CA TYR A 405 4.67 19.87 -13.06
C TYR A 405 4.86 18.99 -11.81
N LEU A 406 4.85 17.66 -11.98
CA LEU A 406 5.12 16.73 -10.90
C LEU A 406 6.52 16.93 -10.33
N SER A 407 7.53 17.24 -11.15
CA SER A 407 8.89 17.49 -10.67
C SER A 407 9.06 18.77 -9.86
N LYS A 408 8.17 19.75 -10.02
CA LYS A 408 8.12 20.99 -9.23
C LYS A 408 7.35 20.82 -7.90
N LEU A 409 6.56 19.75 -7.76
CA LEU A 409 5.76 19.45 -6.57
C LEU A 409 6.50 18.64 -5.50
N TYR A 410 7.70 18.13 -5.82
CA TYR A 410 8.61 17.42 -4.92
C TYR A 410 9.94 18.18 -4.88
#